data_AF-A0A562HZF9-F1
#
_entry.id   AF-A0A562HZF9-F1
#
_cell.length_a   1.000
_cell.length_b   1.000
_cell.length_c   1.000
_cell.angle_alpha   90.00
_cell.angle_beta   90.00
_cell.angle_gamma   90.00
#
_symmetry.space_group_name_H-M   'P 1'
#
loop_
_entity.id
_entity.type
_entity.pdbx_description
1 polymer ?
#
loop_
_entity_poly.entity_id
_entity_poly.type
_entity_poly.pdbx_seq_one_letter_code
_entity_poly.pdbx_strand_id
1 'polypeptide(L)'
;MLFLKYISDVWQDHYDGYKAEYGDEPELIEEANGTKLKDAGKSVFQDISFNTDKLGEEKQKNTILRHLLEDFAKEDLNLKPSRVGTLDVIGNAYEYLIKNFAASGGQKAGEFYTPPEVSDLIAELLDPQPGDSICDPAVVPASC
;
A
#
# COMPACT_ATOMS: atom_id res chain seq x y z
N MET A 1 -3.78 -11.11 -27.58
CA MET A 1 -2.57 -11.33 -26.76
C MET A 1 -1.52 -10.21 -26.91
N LEU A 2 -1.91 -8.98 -27.27
CA LEU A 2 -1.00 -7.84 -27.40
C LEU A 2 -0.67 -7.16 -26.06
N PHE A 3 -1.60 -7.21 -25.11
CA PHE A 3 -1.45 -6.58 -23.80
C PHE A 3 -0.55 -7.35 -22.83
N LEU A 4 -0.69 -8.68 -22.80
CA LEU A 4 0.25 -9.58 -22.13
C LEU A 4 1.69 -9.42 -22.63
N LYS A 5 1.84 -9.24 -23.95
CA LYS A 5 3.13 -8.97 -24.58
C LYS A 5 3.65 -7.58 -24.20
N TYR A 6 2.81 -6.55 -24.21
CA TYR A 6 3.19 -5.20 -23.77
C TYR A 6 3.69 -5.17 -22.33
N ILE A 7 3.04 -5.86 -21.39
CA ILE A 7 3.50 -5.88 -19.99
C ILE A 7 4.77 -6.71 -19.84
N SER A 8 4.89 -7.82 -20.57
CA SER A 8 6.15 -8.57 -20.61
C SER A 8 7.29 -7.69 -21.13
N ASP A 9 7.05 -6.96 -22.22
CA ASP A 9 8.03 -6.10 -22.87
C ASP A 9 8.38 -4.88 -21.96
N VAL A 10 7.39 -4.24 -21.31
CA VAL A 10 7.61 -3.14 -20.34
C VAL A 10 8.33 -3.61 -19.09
N TRP A 11 7.99 -4.80 -18.58
CA TRP A 11 8.72 -5.40 -17.46
C TRP A 11 10.14 -5.78 -17.87
N GLN A 12 10.34 -6.24 -19.11
CA GLN A 12 11.67 -6.48 -19.70
C GLN A 12 12.48 -5.19 -19.75
N ASP A 13 11.90 -4.09 -20.23
CA ASP A 13 12.59 -2.79 -20.34
C ASP A 13 13.02 -2.26 -18.97
N HIS A 14 12.17 -2.39 -17.95
CA HIS A 14 12.51 -2.03 -16.58
C HIS A 14 13.58 -2.96 -16.00
N TYR A 15 13.45 -4.27 -16.21
CA TYR A 15 14.44 -5.27 -15.78
C TYR A 15 15.80 -5.03 -16.44
N ASP A 16 15.84 -4.73 -17.74
CA ASP A 16 17.04 -4.42 -18.50
C ASP A 16 17.69 -3.12 -18.02
N GLY A 17 16.88 -2.12 -17.63
CA GLY A 17 17.36 -0.90 -16.97
C GLY A 17 18.05 -1.21 -15.63
N TYR A 18 17.41 -2.01 -14.77
CA TYR A 18 18.02 -2.43 -13.51
C TYR A 18 19.26 -3.31 -13.73
N LYS A 19 19.26 -4.18 -14.75
CA LYS A 19 20.40 -5.02 -15.12
C LYS A 19 21.57 -4.21 -15.68
N ALA A 20 21.31 -3.09 -16.34
CA ALA A 20 22.34 -2.16 -16.80
C ALA A 20 22.98 -1.38 -15.65
N GLU A 21 22.21 -1.08 -14.59
CA GLU A 21 22.66 -0.31 -13.43
C GLU A 21 23.35 -1.18 -12.37
N TYR A 22 22.86 -2.41 -12.15
CA TYR A 22 23.29 -3.30 -11.06
C TYR A 22 23.91 -4.63 -11.54
N GLY A 23 23.96 -4.89 -12.85
CA GLY A 23 24.41 -6.17 -13.42
C GLY A 23 23.34 -7.27 -13.36
N ASP A 24 23.69 -8.51 -13.74
CA ASP A 24 22.79 -9.68 -13.66
C ASP A 24 22.79 -10.28 -12.25
N GLU A 25 22.67 -9.41 -11.24
CA GLU A 25 22.63 -9.77 -9.83
C GLU A 25 21.27 -9.36 -9.25
N PRO A 26 20.24 -10.23 -9.36
CA PRO A 26 18.89 -9.96 -8.85
C PRO A 26 18.89 -9.61 -7.36
N GLU A 27 19.84 -10.17 -6.61
CA GLU A 27 20.03 -9.94 -5.19
C GLU A 27 20.36 -8.47 -4.87
N LEU A 28 21.10 -7.76 -5.73
CA LEU A 28 21.44 -6.34 -5.52
C LEU A 28 20.24 -5.41 -5.75
N ILE A 29 19.36 -5.76 -6.69
CA ILE A 29 18.11 -5.02 -6.95
C ILE A 29 17.14 -5.23 -5.78
N GLU A 30 17.06 -6.46 -5.25
CA GLU A 30 16.29 -6.77 -4.06
C GLU A 30 16.88 -6.13 -2.79
N GLU A 31 18.21 -6.05 -2.65
CA GLU A 31 18.88 -5.40 -1.52
C GLU A 31 18.68 -3.88 -1.55
N ALA A 32 18.82 -3.25 -2.73
CA ALA A 32 18.63 -1.80 -2.93
C ALA A 32 17.21 -1.33 -2.66
N ASN A 33 16.21 -2.19 -2.86
CA ASN A 33 14.81 -1.91 -2.51
C ASN A 33 14.40 -2.50 -1.16
N GLY A 34 15.17 -3.44 -0.63
CA GLY A 34 14.84 -4.24 0.54
C GLY A 34 14.71 -3.41 1.82
N THR A 35 15.41 -2.28 1.93
CA THR A 35 15.30 -1.36 3.07
C THR A 35 14.14 -0.38 2.96
N LYS A 36 13.66 -0.08 1.74
CA LYS A 36 12.61 0.93 1.49
C LYS A 36 11.24 0.51 2.03
N LEU A 37 11.08 -0.78 2.28
CA LEU A 37 9.85 -1.41 2.73
C LEU A 37 10.04 -2.10 4.08
N LYS A 38 11.15 -1.83 4.79
CA LYS A 38 11.44 -2.38 6.12
C LYS A 38 11.51 -1.24 7.13
N ASP A 39 10.69 -1.30 8.15
CA ASP A 39 10.77 -0.42 9.32
C ASP A 39 11.07 -1.26 10.57
N ALA A 40 12.08 -0.84 11.35
CA ALA A 40 12.51 -1.51 12.58
C ALA A 40 12.65 -3.06 12.49
N GLY A 41 13.08 -3.58 11.34
CA GLY A 41 13.25 -5.03 11.11
C GLY A 41 11.98 -5.76 10.66
N LYS A 42 10.85 -5.06 10.51
CA LYS A 42 9.60 -5.59 9.94
C LYS A 42 9.42 -5.08 8.51
N SER A 43 9.28 -6.01 7.57
CA SER A 43 8.90 -5.66 6.19
C SER A 43 7.39 -5.42 6.09
N VAL A 44 6.99 -4.38 5.38
CA VAL A 44 5.59 -4.01 5.08
C VAL A 44 4.84 -5.17 4.40
N PHE A 45 5.56 -6.05 3.70
CA PHE A 45 4.99 -7.21 3.01
C PHE A 45 5.15 -8.54 3.77
N GLN A 46 5.54 -8.53 5.06
CA GLN A 46 5.76 -9.77 5.82
C GLN A 46 4.56 -10.71 5.83
N ASP A 47 3.35 -10.14 5.93
CA ASP A 47 2.11 -10.91 6.01
C ASP A 47 1.42 -11.09 4.64
N ILE A 48 2.02 -10.62 3.55
CA ILE A 48 1.45 -10.68 2.21
C ILE A 48 2.13 -11.82 1.42
N SER A 49 1.35 -12.86 1.12
CA SER A 49 1.77 -13.94 0.22
C SER A 49 1.00 -13.89 -1.09
N PHE A 50 1.68 -13.50 -2.17
CA PHE A 50 1.11 -13.48 -3.52
C PHE A 50 0.86 -14.88 -4.09
N ASN A 51 1.43 -15.92 -3.47
CA ASN A 51 1.27 -17.31 -3.88
C ASN A 51 0.21 -18.08 -3.07
N THR A 52 -0.60 -17.41 -2.24
CA THR A 52 -1.66 -18.04 -1.44
C THR A 52 -2.79 -18.65 -2.28
N ASP A 53 -3.43 -19.70 -1.76
CA ASP A 53 -4.62 -20.34 -2.36
C ASP A 53 -5.88 -19.46 -2.27
N LYS A 54 -5.86 -18.42 -1.42
CA LYS A 54 -6.97 -17.45 -1.30
C LYS A 54 -7.21 -16.64 -2.59
N LEU A 55 -6.20 -16.56 -3.47
CA LEU A 55 -6.29 -15.89 -4.78
C LEU A 55 -6.80 -16.82 -5.89
N GLY A 56 -7.10 -18.08 -5.56
CA GLY A 56 -7.54 -19.11 -6.51
C GLY A 56 -6.37 -19.82 -7.22
N GLU A 57 -6.74 -20.63 -8.21
CA GLU A 57 -5.81 -21.40 -9.03
C GLU A 57 -4.81 -20.50 -9.78
N GLU A 58 -3.64 -21.05 -10.14
CA GLU A 58 -2.50 -20.30 -10.70
C GLU A 58 -2.89 -19.33 -11.82
N LYS A 59 -3.72 -19.78 -12.77
CA LYS A 59 -4.18 -18.94 -13.88
C LYS A 59 -5.04 -17.76 -13.42
N GLN A 60 -5.94 -17.99 -12.46
CA GLN A 60 -6.81 -16.95 -11.92
C GLN A 60 -6.01 -15.95 -11.07
N LYS A 61 -5.15 -16.45 -10.19
CA LYS A 61 -4.21 -15.67 -9.39
C LYS A 61 -3.38 -14.73 -10.25
N ASN A 62 -2.74 -15.26 -11.29
CA ASN A 62 -1.94 -14.47 -12.22
C ASN A 62 -2.78 -13.44 -12.99
N THR A 63 -4.06 -13.70 -13.22
CA THR A 63 -4.98 -12.74 -13.85
C THR A 63 -5.34 -11.61 -12.89
N ILE A 64 -5.63 -11.92 -11.62
CA ILE A 64 -5.95 -10.92 -10.59
C ILE A 64 -4.75 -10.01 -10.33
N LEU A 65 -3.56 -10.59 -10.10
CA LEU A 65 -2.34 -9.82 -9.85
C LEU A 65 -1.95 -8.95 -11.04
N ARG A 66 -2.11 -9.48 -12.26
CA ARG A 66 -1.93 -8.71 -13.49
C ARG A 66 -2.85 -7.49 -13.52
N HIS A 67 -4.15 -7.68 -13.31
CA HIS A 67 -5.11 -6.57 -13.36
C HIS A 67 -4.83 -5.52 -12.29
N LEU A 68 -4.42 -5.94 -11.09
CA LEU A 68 -3.97 -5.02 -10.05
C LEU A 68 -2.82 -4.14 -10.56
N LEU A 69 -1.77 -4.73 -11.12
CA LEU A 69 -0.63 -3.97 -11.65
C LEU A 69 -1.04 -3.04 -12.80
N GLU A 70 -1.90 -3.51 -13.70
CA GLU A 70 -2.40 -2.74 -14.84
C GLU A 70 -3.22 -1.53 -14.40
N ASP A 71 -4.04 -1.67 -13.36
CA ASP A 71 -4.84 -0.57 -12.82
C ASP A 71 -3.95 0.51 -12.20
N PHE A 72 -2.96 0.11 -11.39
CA PHE A 72 -1.98 1.03 -10.79
C PHE A 72 -1.01 1.65 -11.81
N ALA A 73 -0.84 1.05 -12.99
CA ALA A 73 -0.03 1.60 -14.07
C ALA A 73 -0.75 2.68 -14.91
N LYS A 74 -2.07 2.86 -14.73
CA LYS A 74 -2.83 3.90 -15.45
C LYS A 74 -2.44 5.29 -14.97
N GLU A 75 -2.40 6.25 -15.89
CA GLU A 75 -2.13 7.65 -15.56
C GLU A 75 -3.16 8.25 -14.59
N ASP A 76 -4.39 7.73 -14.56
CA ASP A 76 -5.41 8.19 -13.61
C ASP A 76 -5.08 7.82 -12.15
N LEU A 77 -4.24 6.79 -11.95
CA LEU A 77 -3.75 6.31 -10.65
C LEU A 77 -2.28 6.68 -10.39
N ASN A 78 -1.76 7.68 -11.08
CA ASN A 78 -0.40 8.17 -10.89
C ASN A 78 -0.29 9.03 -9.63
N LEU A 79 0.12 8.41 -8.51
CA LEU A 79 0.20 9.02 -7.18
C LEU A 79 1.49 9.81 -6.90
N LYS A 80 2.25 10.20 -7.94
CA LYS A 80 3.48 11.00 -7.74
C LYS A 80 3.15 12.32 -7.03
N PRO A 81 3.99 12.82 -6.11
CA PRO A 81 3.74 14.09 -5.40
C PRO A 81 3.44 15.27 -6.32
N SER A 82 4.07 15.32 -7.51
CA SER A 82 3.81 16.33 -8.53
C SER A 82 2.40 16.32 -9.12
N ARG A 83 1.66 15.22 -8.97
CA ARG A 83 0.29 15.04 -9.48
C ARG A 83 -0.77 15.14 -8.38
N VAL A 84 -0.51 14.62 -7.19
CA VAL A 84 -1.47 14.65 -6.06
C VAL A 84 -1.44 15.96 -5.27
N GLY A 85 -0.39 16.77 -5.40
CA GLY A 85 -0.29 18.08 -4.75
C GLY A 85 0.02 17.98 -3.26
N THR A 86 -0.36 19.01 -2.49
CA THR A 86 -0.08 19.13 -1.04
C THR A 86 -1.25 18.71 -0.16
N LEU A 87 -2.42 18.46 -0.75
CA LEU A 87 -3.55 17.88 -0.03
C LEU A 87 -3.25 16.41 0.21
N ASP A 88 -3.61 15.90 1.38
CA ASP A 88 -3.40 14.49 1.74
C ASP A 88 -4.41 13.57 1.03
N VAL A 89 -4.38 13.57 -0.30
CA VAL A 89 -5.27 12.78 -1.15
C VAL A 89 -5.01 11.29 -0.94
N ILE A 90 -3.76 10.92 -0.67
CA ILE A 90 -3.36 9.53 -0.46
C ILE A 90 -3.86 9.03 0.89
N GLY A 91 -3.68 9.81 1.97
CA GLY A 91 -4.22 9.49 3.30
C GLY A 91 -5.74 9.35 3.26
N ASN A 92 -6.44 10.34 2.69
CA ASN A 92 -7.90 10.28 2.53
C ASN A 92 -8.39 9.06 1.73
N ALA A 93 -7.69 8.70 0.65
CA ALA A 93 -8.02 7.51 -0.14
C ALA A 93 -7.79 6.22 0.67
N TYR A 94 -6.72 6.17 1.46
CA TYR A 94 -6.41 5.04 2.33
C TYR A 94 -7.45 4.88 3.44
N GLU A 95 -7.83 5.97 4.11
CA GLU A 95 -8.91 5.99 5.10
C GLU A 95 -10.24 5.50 4.51
N TYR A 96 -10.56 5.93 3.29
CA TYR A 96 -11.75 5.46 2.58
C TYR A 96 -11.74 3.95 2.36
N LEU A 97 -10.59 3.38 1.98
CA LEU A 97 -10.44 1.93 1.82
C LEU A 97 -10.62 1.20 3.15
N ILE A 98 -10.00 1.67 4.23
CA ILE A 98 -10.15 1.11 5.58
C ILE A 98 -11.59 1.13 6.03
N LYS A 99 -12.30 2.26 5.85
CA LYS A 99 -13.71 2.39 6.19
C LYS A 99 -14.56 1.34 5.48
N ASN A 100 -14.31 1.10 4.20
CA ASN A 100 -15.01 0.07 3.43
C ASN A 100 -14.65 -1.35 3.89
N PHE A 101 -13.39 -1.61 4.24
CA PHE A 101 -12.97 -2.89 4.82
C PHE A 101 -13.65 -3.14 6.16
N ALA A 102 -13.65 -2.16 7.07
CA ALA A 102 -14.32 -2.25 8.37
C ALA A 102 -15.83 -2.46 8.24
N ALA A 103 -16.49 -1.82 7.25
CA ALA A 103 -17.91 -2.02 6.99
C ALA A 103 -18.25 -3.42 6.44
N SER A 104 -17.32 -4.07 5.75
CA SER A 104 -17.52 -5.39 5.10
C SER A 104 -17.05 -6.58 5.95
N GLY A 105 -16.09 -6.38 6.86
CA GLY A 105 -15.65 -7.37 7.84
C GLY A 105 -16.67 -7.47 8.97
N GLY A 106 -17.56 -8.46 8.93
CA GLY A 106 -18.63 -8.62 9.91
C GLY A 106 -18.17 -8.44 11.37
N GLN A 107 -19.04 -7.82 12.18
CA GLN A 107 -18.95 -7.33 13.58
C GLN A 107 -18.32 -8.24 14.68
N LYS A 108 -17.41 -9.17 14.38
CA LYS A 108 -16.95 -10.22 15.31
C LYS A 108 -15.47 -10.18 15.68
N ALA A 109 -14.69 -9.23 15.20
CA ALA A 109 -13.34 -8.97 15.70
C ALA A 109 -13.37 -7.60 16.38
N GLY A 110 -12.95 -7.50 17.65
CA GLY A 110 -13.10 -6.31 18.51
C GLY A 110 -12.27 -5.09 18.12
N GLU A 111 -12.04 -4.87 16.83
CA GLU A 111 -11.38 -3.70 16.27
C GLU A 111 -12.47 -2.78 15.69
N PHE A 112 -12.57 -1.57 16.25
CA PHE A 112 -13.56 -0.58 15.84
C PHE A 112 -12.87 0.55 15.08
N TYR A 113 -13.41 0.90 13.92
CA TYR A 113 -12.99 2.09 13.18
C TYR A 113 -13.51 3.36 13.87
N THR A 114 -12.62 4.30 14.15
CA THR A 114 -12.98 5.64 14.65
C THR A 114 -13.28 6.55 13.46
N PRO A 115 -14.53 7.07 13.32
CA PRO A 115 -14.84 8.03 12.28
C PRO A 115 -14.00 9.31 12.41
N PRO A 116 -13.60 9.96 11.30
CA PRO A 116 -12.73 11.13 11.33
C PRO A 116 -13.34 12.28 12.11
N GLU A 117 -14.66 12.45 12.06
CA GLU A 117 -15.35 13.51 12.79
C GLU A 117 -15.20 13.37 14.32
N VAL A 118 -15.02 12.15 14.83
CA VAL A 118 -14.77 11.88 16.24
C VAL A 118 -13.32 12.17 16.59
N SER A 119 -12.38 11.77 15.73
CA SER A 119 -10.95 12.06 15.90
C SER A 119 -10.69 13.57 15.91
N ASP A 120 -11.28 14.31 14.98
CA ASP A 120 -11.17 15.77 14.89
C ASP A 120 -11.72 16.45 16.14
N LEU A 121 -12.89 16.01 16.62
CA LEU A 121 -13.49 16.54 17.84
C LEU A 121 -12.60 16.28 19.06
N ILE A 122 -12.02 15.08 19.19
CA ILE A 122 -11.11 14.76 20.29
C ILE A 122 -9.84 15.60 20.20
N ALA A 123 -9.28 15.80 19.00
CA ALA A 123 -8.11 16.65 18.81
C ALA A 123 -8.38 18.11 19.19
N GLU A 124 -9.55 18.65 18.82
CA GLU A 124 -9.98 20.01 19.20
C GLU A 124 -10.20 20.12 20.73
N LEU A 125 -10.80 19.11 21.36
CA LEU A 125 -11.04 19.10 22.81
C LEU A 125 -9.75 18.97 23.63
N LEU A 126 -8.76 18.22 23.12
CA LEU A 126 -7.48 18.01 23.80
C LEU A 126 -6.51 19.17 23.61
N ASP A 127 -6.63 19.94 22.52
CA ASP A 127 -5.80 21.10 22.18
C ASP A 127 -4.29 20.86 22.44
N PRO A 128 -3.69 19.81 21.85
CA PRO A 128 -2.30 19.44 22.12
C PRO A 128 -1.34 20.54 21.65
N GLN A 129 -0.36 20.87 22.49
CA GLN A 129 0.63 21.91 22.20
C GLN A 129 1.94 21.31 21.66
N PRO A 130 2.73 22.08 20.88
CA PRO A 130 4.04 21.62 20.44
C PRO A 130 4.93 21.21 21.61
N GLY A 131 5.36 19.94 21.62
CA GLY A 131 6.14 19.35 22.70
C GLY A 131 5.37 18.37 23.59
N ASP A 132 4.05 18.31 23.47
CA ASP A 132 3.24 17.32 24.17
C ASP A 132 3.43 15.92 23.58
N SER A 133 3.37 14.91 24.45
CA SER A 133 3.34 13.51 24.05
C SER A 133 1.89 13.03 23.93
N ILE A 134 1.50 12.57 22.76
CA ILE A 134 0.17 11.98 22.52
C ILE A 134 0.30 10.46 22.59
N CYS A 135 -0.62 9.80 23.31
CA CYS A 135 -0.66 8.35 23.44
C CYS A 135 -2.09 7.84 23.28
N ASP A 136 -2.30 6.98 22.27
CA ASP A 136 -3.50 6.16 22.16
C ASP A 136 -3.14 4.71 22.55
N PRO A 137 -3.54 4.23 23.74
CA PRO A 137 -3.21 2.89 24.21
C PRO A 137 -4.04 1.79 23.53
N ALA A 138 -5.02 2.15 22.70
CA ALA A 138 -5.88 1.22 21.97
C ALA A 138 -5.93 1.55 20.47
N VAL A 139 -4.82 2.08 19.94
CA VAL A 139 -4.71 2.44 18.52
C VAL A 139 -4.96 1.23 17.63
N VAL A 140 -5.89 1.36 16.69
CA VAL A 140 -6.08 0.38 15.63
C VAL A 140 -5.11 0.76 14.50
N PRO A 141 -4.45 -0.20 13.80
CA PRO A 141 -3.43 0.10 12.77
C PRO A 141 -3.88 0.97 11.59
N ALA A 142 -5.13 1.41 11.58
CA ALA A 142 -5.82 1.99 10.43
C ALA A 142 -6.28 3.44 10.65
N SER A 143 -5.85 4.11 11.73
CA SER A 143 -6.31 5.47 12.07
C SER A 143 -5.23 6.41 12.60
N CYS A 144 -3.97 6.22 12.16
CA CYS A 144 -2.87 7.16 12.45
C CYS A 144 -2.64 8.12 11.29
#